data_AF-A0A7E4WC38-F1
#
_entry.id   AF-A0A7E4WC38-F1
#
_cell.length_a   1.000
_cell.length_b   1.000
_cell.length_c   1.000
_cell.angle_alpha   90.00
_cell.angle_beta   90.00
_cell.angle_gamma   90.00
#
_symmetry.space_group_name_H-M   'P 1'
#
loop_
_entity.id
_entity.type
_entity.pdbx_description
1 polymer ?
#
loop_
_entity_poly.entity_id
_entity_poly.type
_entity_poly.pdbx_seq_one_letter_code
_entity_poly.pdbx_strand_id
1 'polypeptide(L)'
;MQILADIVMGKGYSFNSGTYQTLILGISEAKNDGLGKIRKAIMPEKLERSKFKPAKRGNLWWNAPLQTNALPFPGADRSVVQRSQYFDAVENKAHPVTVECYMSVASKLNAYLLMAWLVIFSTLVQYEFTRKLLQAYPGFCSGYLFKETGPTRQQAKEASFTYWVFGKGWTEEGANAATATPPTKTVVARCDGPDAGYIATAGCVLSSALTILLDSDKLPHEGGVFTTASAFKNTKIYERLAEHGITFRIDESVHPTL
;
A
#
# COMPACT_ATOMS: atom_id res chain seq x y z
N MET A 1 10.42 -4.56 7.80
CA MET A 1 9.65 -5.14 6.69
C MET A 1 9.62 -4.13 5.53
N GLN A 2 9.74 -4.61 4.30
CA GLN A 2 9.58 -3.82 3.08
C GLN A 2 8.46 -4.43 2.24
N ILE A 3 7.55 -3.62 1.73
CA ILE A 3 6.44 -4.03 0.88
C ILE A 3 6.67 -3.43 -0.50
N LEU A 4 6.64 -4.26 -1.55
CA LEU A 4 6.74 -3.85 -2.94
C LEU A 4 5.46 -4.25 -3.67
N ALA A 5 4.74 -3.27 -4.20
CA ALA A 5 3.61 -3.48 -5.10
C ALA A 5 4.13 -3.64 -6.53
N ASP A 6 3.83 -4.76 -7.17
CA ASP A 6 4.02 -4.97 -8.59
C ASP A 6 2.65 -5.02 -9.27
N ILE A 7 2.45 -4.18 -10.28
CA ILE A 7 1.16 -4.04 -10.97
C ILE A 7 1.40 -4.33 -12.45
N VAL A 8 0.79 -5.41 -12.92
CA VAL A 8 0.79 -5.78 -14.33
C VAL A 8 -0.43 -5.15 -14.97
N MET A 9 -0.18 -4.16 -15.82
CA MET A 9 -1.23 -3.48 -16.60
C MET A 9 -1.27 -4.05 -18.01
N GLY A 10 -2.46 -4.46 -18.47
CA GLY A 10 -2.68 -4.87 -19.85
C GLY A 10 -2.39 -3.75 -20.86
N LYS A 11 -2.25 -4.09 -22.14
CA LYS A 11 -1.96 -3.10 -23.18
C LYS A 11 -3.06 -2.03 -23.25
N GLY A 12 -2.65 -0.77 -23.15
CA GLY A 12 -3.56 0.39 -23.23
C GLY A 12 -4.46 0.55 -22.01
N TYR A 13 -4.17 -0.15 -20.90
CA TYR A 13 -4.87 0.01 -19.64
C TYR A 13 -4.82 1.48 -19.19
N SER A 14 -5.92 1.96 -18.63
CA SER A 14 -6.03 3.31 -18.09
C SER A 14 -6.84 3.30 -16.80
N PHE A 15 -6.52 4.20 -15.89
CA PHE A 15 -7.32 4.46 -14.71
C PHE A 15 -8.47 5.43 -15.02
N ASN A 16 -9.49 5.45 -14.18
CA ASN A 16 -10.63 6.33 -14.30
C ASN A 16 -10.22 7.74 -13.85
N SER A 17 -10.81 8.76 -14.48
CA SER A 17 -10.60 10.17 -14.14
C SER A 17 -10.89 10.47 -12.66
N GLY A 18 -11.80 9.74 -12.02
CA GLY A 18 -12.07 9.84 -10.58
C GLY A 18 -10.81 9.65 -9.73
N THR A 19 -9.96 8.67 -10.06
CA THR A 19 -8.67 8.46 -9.37
C THR A 19 -7.75 9.65 -9.54
N TYR A 20 -7.74 10.24 -10.73
CA TYR A 20 -6.96 11.44 -11.02
C TYR A 20 -7.46 12.66 -10.23
N GLN A 21 -8.78 12.83 -10.13
CA GLN A 21 -9.40 13.88 -9.31
C GLN A 21 -9.06 13.70 -7.83
N THR A 22 -9.09 12.46 -7.31
CA THR A 22 -8.65 12.16 -5.94
C THR A 22 -7.18 12.50 -5.74
N LEU A 23 -6.32 12.21 -6.71
CA LEU A 23 -4.90 12.57 -6.64
C LEU A 23 -4.70 14.09 -6.61
N ILE A 24 -5.42 14.84 -7.44
CA ILE A 24 -5.42 16.32 -7.43
C ILE A 24 -5.82 16.82 -6.04
N LEU A 25 -6.96 16.38 -5.52
CA LEU A 25 -7.48 16.82 -4.23
C LEU A 25 -6.53 16.46 -3.08
N GLY A 26 -6.01 15.24 -3.08
CA GLY A 26 -5.08 14.76 -2.06
C GLY A 26 -3.80 15.58 -2.00
N ILE A 27 -3.24 15.95 -3.15
CA ILE A 27 -2.00 16.74 -3.21
C ILE A 27 -2.26 18.23 -2.96
N SER A 28 -3.38 18.78 -3.42
CA SER A 28 -3.70 20.19 -3.21
C SER A 28 -3.96 20.51 -1.74
N GLU A 29 -4.64 19.61 -1.03
CA GLU A 29 -5.02 19.84 0.36
C GLU A 29 -4.07 19.20 1.38
N ALA A 30 -3.02 18.49 0.95
CA ALA A 30 -2.07 17.80 1.84
C ALA A 30 -1.46 18.70 2.93
N LYS A 31 -1.32 20.01 2.68
CA LYS A 31 -0.80 20.98 3.66
C LYS A 31 -1.88 21.52 4.61
N ASN A 32 -3.14 21.45 4.21
CA ASN A 32 -4.29 22.06 4.88
C ASN A 32 -5.20 21.03 5.58
N ASP A 33 -5.08 19.75 5.24
CA ASP A 33 -5.99 18.68 5.70
C ASP A 33 -5.93 18.37 7.20
N GLY A 34 -4.90 18.85 7.91
CA GLY A 34 -4.72 18.61 9.34
C GLY A 34 -4.46 17.15 9.72
N LEU A 35 -4.32 16.22 8.78
CA LEU A 35 -4.21 14.78 9.03
C LEU A 35 -3.01 14.45 9.91
N GLY A 36 -1.89 15.17 9.73
CA GLY A 36 -0.70 15.01 10.57
C GLY A 36 -0.95 15.33 12.05
N LYS A 37 -1.79 16.32 12.35
CA LYS A 37 -2.16 16.70 13.73
C LYS A 37 -3.10 15.66 14.33
N ILE A 38 -4.13 15.26 13.59
CA ILE A 38 -5.10 14.23 14.01
C ILE A 38 -4.39 12.91 14.32
N ARG A 39 -3.50 12.45 13.42
CA ARG A 39 -2.73 11.23 13.61
C ARG A 39 -1.88 11.23 14.88
N LYS A 40 -1.28 12.37 15.24
CA LYS A 40 -0.53 12.51 16.50
C LYS A 40 -1.44 12.47 17.72
N ALA A 41 -2.61 13.11 17.64
CA ALA A 41 -3.57 13.14 18.74
C ALA A 41 -4.16 11.76 19.05
N ILE A 42 -4.44 10.94 18.02
CA ILE A 42 -4.99 9.58 18.19
C ILE A 42 -3.93 8.50 18.39
N MET A 43 -2.63 8.85 18.33
CA MET A 43 -1.51 7.93 18.57
C MET A 43 -0.51 8.55 19.57
N PRO A 44 -0.92 8.85 20.82
CA PRO A 44 -0.07 9.54 21.80
C PRO A 44 1.10 8.69 22.30
N GLU A 45 0.94 7.36 22.32
CA GLU A 45 1.92 6.45 22.92
C GLU A 45 3.22 6.36 22.11
N LYS A 46 4.36 6.43 22.82
CA LYS A 46 5.67 6.24 22.21
C LYS A 46 5.99 4.75 22.11
N LEU A 47 5.85 4.21 20.91
CA LEU A 47 6.13 2.79 20.66
C LEU A 47 7.63 2.44 20.78
N GLU A 48 7.95 1.38 21.53
CA GLU A 48 9.27 0.77 21.53
C GLU A 48 9.51 -0.01 20.24
N ARG A 49 10.49 0.43 19.44
CA ARG A 49 10.81 -0.17 18.14
C ARG A 49 12.22 -0.74 18.15
N SER A 50 12.42 -1.80 17.36
CA SER A 50 13.74 -2.34 17.07
C SER A 50 14.70 -1.28 16.51
N LYS A 51 15.96 -1.32 16.98
CA LYS A 51 17.07 -0.57 16.41
C LYS A 51 17.40 -1.04 14.99
N PHE A 52 17.09 -2.29 14.66
CA PHE A 52 17.28 -2.88 13.34
C PHE A 52 16.13 -2.48 12.42
N LYS A 53 16.35 -1.41 11.66
CA LYS A 53 15.39 -0.90 10.67
C LYS A 53 15.66 -1.50 9.29
N PRO A 54 14.64 -1.57 8.42
CA PRO A 54 14.85 -1.85 7.00
C PRO A 54 15.90 -0.89 6.41
N ALA A 55 16.69 -1.38 5.46
CA ALA A 55 17.66 -0.55 4.75
C ALA A 55 16.98 0.68 4.16
N LYS A 56 17.56 1.87 4.38
CA LYS A 56 17.09 3.10 3.71
C LYS A 56 17.32 2.94 2.22
N ARG A 57 16.25 3.11 1.43
CA ARG A 57 16.30 3.09 -0.03
C ARG A 57 16.12 4.52 -0.56
N GLY A 58 16.78 4.82 -1.67
CA GLY A 58 16.66 6.12 -2.34
C GLY A 58 15.33 6.26 -3.10
N ASN A 59 15.19 7.32 -3.89
CA ASN A 59 13.97 7.55 -4.68
C ASN A 59 13.83 6.60 -5.88
N LEU A 60 14.93 5.98 -6.32
CA LEU A 60 14.96 4.95 -7.35
C LEU A 60 16.14 4.02 -7.06
N TRP A 61 15.90 2.70 -7.02
CA TRP A 61 16.96 1.70 -6.92
C TRP A 61 16.58 0.41 -7.63
N TRP A 62 17.56 -0.43 -7.90
CA TRP A 62 17.34 -1.75 -8.46
C TRP A 62 16.95 -2.75 -7.37
N ASN A 63 15.82 -3.44 -7.54
CA ASN A 63 15.42 -4.56 -6.71
C ASN A 63 15.88 -5.86 -7.37
N ALA A 64 16.99 -6.43 -6.87
CA ALA A 64 17.53 -7.68 -7.42
C ALA A 64 16.58 -8.89 -7.24
N PRO A 65 15.91 -9.10 -6.09
CA PRO A 65 14.96 -10.21 -5.95
C PRO A 65 13.83 -10.23 -6.99
N LEU A 66 13.30 -9.06 -7.38
CA LEU A 66 12.19 -8.95 -8.33
C LEU A 66 12.64 -8.61 -9.76
N GLN A 67 13.93 -8.29 -9.96
CA GLN A 67 14.47 -7.81 -11.25
C GLN A 67 13.69 -6.59 -11.79
N THR A 68 13.30 -5.68 -10.91
CA THR A 68 12.57 -4.44 -11.25
C THR A 68 13.25 -3.21 -10.66
N ASN A 69 12.91 -2.04 -11.18
CA ASN A 69 13.24 -0.80 -10.51
C ASN A 69 12.18 -0.51 -9.46
N ALA A 70 12.59 -0.07 -8.28
CA ALA A 70 11.68 0.24 -7.20
C ALA A 70 11.70 1.74 -6.86
N LEU A 71 10.52 2.27 -6.57
CA LEU A 71 10.26 3.66 -6.20
C LEU A 71 9.47 3.71 -4.88
N PRO A 72 9.58 4.77 -4.05
CA PRO A 72 8.65 5.02 -2.96
C PRO A 72 7.20 5.04 -3.46
N PHE A 73 6.30 4.34 -2.78
CA PHE A 73 4.88 4.37 -3.10
C PHE A 73 4.19 5.53 -2.36
N PRO A 74 3.69 6.57 -3.04
CA PRO A 74 3.12 7.76 -2.41
C PRO A 74 1.66 7.58 -1.94
N GLY A 75 1.30 6.36 -1.52
CA GLY A 75 -0.07 5.99 -1.16
C GLY A 75 -0.37 5.97 0.35
N ALA A 76 -1.61 5.60 0.68
CA ALA A 76 -2.09 5.51 2.06
C ALA A 76 -1.57 4.28 2.82
N ASP A 77 -1.04 3.26 2.11
CA ASP A 77 -0.62 1.96 2.64
C ASP A 77 0.26 2.10 3.88
N ARG A 78 1.32 2.91 3.79
CA ARG A 78 2.22 3.15 4.93
C ARG A 78 1.48 3.71 6.13
N SER A 79 0.53 4.63 5.92
CA SER A 79 -0.26 5.21 7.01
C SER A 79 -1.21 4.20 7.63
N VAL A 80 -1.84 3.33 6.83
CA VAL A 80 -2.76 2.29 7.34
C VAL A 80 -1.99 1.26 8.15
N VAL A 81 -0.84 0.80 7.64
CA VAL A 81 0.01 -0.17 8.33
C VAL A 81 0.55 0.42 9.63
N GLN A 82 1.03 1.67 9.63
CA GLN A 82 1.51 2.34 10.85
C GLN A 82 0.44 2.44 11.93
N ARG A 83 -0.80 2.81 11.58
CA ARG A 83 -1.93 2.86 12.52
C ARG A 83 -2.29 1.48 13.06
N SER A 84 -2.25 0.46 12.20
CA SER A 84 -2.52 -0.93 12.61
C SER A 84 -1.46 -1.44 13.59
N GLN A 85 -0.18 -1.17 13.31
CA GLN A 85 0.94 -1.52 14.18
C GLN A 85 0.90 -0.75 15.51
N TYR A 86 0.41 0.48 15.50
CA TYR A 86 0.18 1.25 16.73
C TYR A 86 -0.90 0.60 17.58
N PHE A 87 -2.06 0.30 16.99
CA PHE A 87 -3.15 -0.38 17.69
C PHE A 87 -2.71 -1.71 18.29
N ASP A 88 -2.05 -2.57 17.51
CA ASP A 88 -1.53 -3.85 18.00
C ASP A 88 -0.50 -3.70 19.13
N ALA A 89 0.34 -2.66 19.09
CA ALA A 89 1.32 -2.44 20.15
C ALA A 89 0.70 -1.93 21.45
N VAL A 90 -0.32 -1.08 21.37
CA VAL A 90 -0.99 -0.49 22.54
C VAL A 90 -1.98 -1.48 23.15
N GLU A 91 -2.86 -2.06 22.35
CA GLU A 91 -3.94 -2.93 22.81
C GLU A 91 -3.47 -4.37 23.02
N ASN A 92 -2.75 -4.93 22.03
CA ASN A 92 -2.37 -6.34 22.03
C ASN A 92 -0.95 -6.60 22.56
N LYS A 93 -0.25 -5.54 23.00
CA LYS A 93 1.16 -5.59 23.47
C LYS A 93 2.12 -6.26 22.48
N ALA A 94 1.80 -6.20 21.19
CA ALA A 94 2.61 -6.78 20.15
C ALA A 94 3.83 -5.89 19.82
N HIS A 95 4.93 -6.51 19.38
CA HIS A 95 6.10 -5.74 18.97
C HIS A 95 5.86 -5.04 17.62
N PRO A 96 5.97 -3.69 17.56
CA PRO A 96 5.66 -2.95 16.35
C PRO A 96 6.77 -3.12 15.30
N VAL A 97 6.35 -3.39 14.07
CA VAL A 97 7.24 -3.53 12.92
C VAL A 97 7.41 -2.20 12.19
N THR A 98 8.64 -1.91 11.77
CA THR A 98 8.90 -0.80 10.84
C THR A 98 8.66 -1.28 9.41
N VAL A 99 7.73 -0.61 8.72
CA VAL A 99 7.27 -0.96 7.37
C VAL A 99 7.55 0.21 6.43
N GLU A 100 8.15 -0.11 5.29
CA GLU A 100 8.34 0.81 4.16
C GLU A 100 7.62 0.24 2.93
N CYS A 101 6.95 1.10 2.16
CA CYS A 101 6.12 0.72 1.02
C CYS A 101 6.69 1.31 -0.27
N TYR A 102 6.75 0.48 -1.30
CA TYR A 102 7.39 0.77 -2.56
C TYR A 102 6.57 0.19 -3.71
N MET A 103 6.83 0.65 -4.92
CA MET A 103 6.25 0.10 -6.16
C MET A 103 7.33 -0.32 -7.14
N SER A 104 7.07 -1.39 -7.88
CA SER A 104 7.91 -1.92 -8.95
C SER A 104 7.57 -1.25 -10.29
N VAL A 105 8.61 -0.92 -11.05
CA VAL A 105 8.53 -0.40 -12.42
C VAL A 105 9.57 -1.12 -13.27
N ALA A 106 9.09 -1.83 -14.30
CA ALA A 106 9.97 -2.65 -15.15
C ALA A 106 11.03 -1.80 -15.89
N SER A 107 10.63 -0.68 -16.48
CA SER A 107 11.53 0.17 -17.28
C SER A 107 12.11 1.33 -16.46
N LYS A 108 13.45 1.48 -16.49
CA LYS A 108 14.15 2.64 -15.90
C LYS A 108 13.67 3.96 -16.50
N LEU A 109 13.48 3.98 -17.82
CA LEU A 109 12.99 5.17 -18.51
C LEU A 109 11.59 5.54 -18.02
N ASN A 110 10.69 4.56 -17.91
CA ASN A 110 9.33 4.81 -17.39
C ASN A 110 9.36 5.27 -15.92
N ALA A 111 10.29 4.76 -15.10
CA ALA A 111 10.47 5.23 -13.73
C ALA A 111 10.89 6.71 -13.68
N TYR A 112 11.86 7.13 -14.51
CA TYR A 112 12.25 8.54 -14.61
C TYR A 112 11.13 9.43 -15.13
N LEU A 113 10.39 9.00 -16.16
CA LEU A 113 9.25 9.73 -16.70
C LEU A 113 8.13 9.87 -15.66
N LEU A 114 7.83 8.82 -14.90
CA LEU A 114 6.84 8.86 -13.82
C LEU A 114 7.27 9.83 -12.71
N MET A 115 8.52 9.78 -12.28
CA MET A 115 9.04 10.72 -11.26
C MET A 115 8.98 12.17 -11.75
N ALA A 116 9.41 12.44 -12.99
CA ALA A 116 9.34 13.78 -13.57
C ALA A 116 7.90 14.27 -13.67
N TRP A 117 6.99 13.41 -14.14
CA TRP A 117 5.56 13.72 -14.20
C TRP A 117 4.98 14.02 -12.82
N LEU A 118 5.28 13.22 -11.79
CA LEU A 118 4.81 13.44 -10.42
C LEU A 118 5.30 14.77 -9.83
N VAL A 119 6.54 15.17 -10.09
CA VAL A 119 7.10 16.45 -9.61
C VAL A 119 6.40 17.64 -10.28
N ILE A 120 6.28 17.60 -11.62
CA ILE A 120 5.59 18.65 -12.40
C ILE A 120 4.13 18.73 -11.96
N PHE A 121 3.44 17.59 -11.94
CA PHE A 121 2.05 17.49 -11.53
C PHE A 121 1.82 18.02 -10.12
N SER A 122 2.64 17.62 -9.14
CA SER A 122 2.51 18.08 -7.76
C SER A 122 2.70 19.58 -7.61
N THR A 123 3.53 20.19 -8.45
CA THR A 123 3.74 21.64 -8.50
C THR A 123 2.54 22.34 -9.13
N LEU A 124 2.07 21.85 -10.28
CA LEU A 124 0.94 22.43 -11.01
C LEU A 124 -0.38 22.33 -10.23
N VAL A 125 -0.62 21.27 -9.47
CA VAL A 125 -1.86 21.12 -8.67
C VAL A 125 -2.03 22.24 -7.62
N GLN A 126 -0.94 22.87 -7.17
CA GLN A 126 -0.99 23.89 -6.13
C GLN A 126 -1.65 25.19 -6.61
N TYR A 127 -1.56 25.53 -7.90
CA TYR A 127 -2.15 26.76 -8.44
C TYR A 127 -3.56 26.50 -8.97
N GLU A 128 -4.52 27.35 -8.62
CA GLU A 128 -5.93 27.13 -8.95
C GLU A 128 -6.20 27.04 -10.46
N PHE A 129 -5.57 27.93 -11.25
CA PHE A 129 -5.73 27.94 -12.70
C PHE A 129 -5.25 26.63 -13.35
N THR A 130 -4.05 26.18 -13.00
CA THR A 130 -3.50 24.92 -13.52
C THR A 130 -4.24 23.72 -12.96
N ARG A 131 -4.73 23.77 -11.71
CA ARG A 131 -5.61 22.74 -11.15
C ARG A 131 -6.86 22.58 -12.01
N LYS A 132 -7.57 23.66 -12.33
CA LYS A 132 -8.74 23.64 -13.23
C LYS A 132 -8.41 23.03 -14.59
N LEU A 133 -7.24 23.34 -15.16
CA LEU A 133 -6.79 22.76 -16.42
C LEU A 133 -6.55 21.24 -16.32
N LEU A 134 -5.82 20.80 -15.28
CA LEU A 134 -5.58 19.38 -15.02
C LEU A 134 -6.91 18.64 -14.90
N GLN A 135 -7.84 19.18 -14.11
CA GLN A 135 -9.16 18.59 -13.89
C GLN A 135 -9.99 18.50 -15.17
N ALA A 136 -9.91 19.48 -16.06
CA ALA A 136 -10.66 19.51 -17.31
C ALA A 136 -10.12 18.54 -18.37
N TYR A 137 -8.82 18.22 -18.34
CA TYR A 137 -8.16 17.41 -19.37
C TYR A 137 -7.30 16.27 -18.79
N PRO A 138 -7.88 15.35 -17.99
CA PRO A 138 -7.13 14.30 -17.29
C PRO A 138 -6.35 13.39 -18.26
N GLY A 139 -6.92 13.06 -19.42
CA GLY A 139 -6.25 12.27 -20.45
C GLY A 139 -4.99 12.96 -20.96
N PHE A 140 -5.12 14.17 -21.49
CA PHE A 140 -3.98 14.91 -22.05
C PHE A 140 -2.90 15.17 -20.99
N CYS A 141 -3.28 15.63 -19.80
CA CYS A 141 -2.34 15.97 -18.73
C CYS A 141 -1.64 14.75 -18.11
N SER A 142 -2.14 13.53 -18.34
CA SER A 142 -1.54 12.29 -17.83
C SER A 142 -0.95 11.37 -18.90
N GLY A 143 -0.85 11.82 -20.16
CA GLY A 143 -0.41 10.96 -21.26
C GLY A 143 -1.37 9.78 -21.50
N TYR A 144 -2.67 10.00 -21.27
CA TYR A 144 -3.77 9.03 -21.37
C TYR A 144 -3.71 7.88 -20.37
N LEU A 145 -2.94 8.03 -19.29
CA LEU A 145 -2.95 7.10 -18.16
C LEU A 145 -4.29 7.14 -17.40
N PHE A 146 -4.92 8.32 -17.31
CA PHE A 146 -6.24 8.51 -16.72
C PHE A 146 -7.26 8.94 -17.79
N LYS A 147 -8.42 8.28 -17.85
CA LYS A 147 -9.49 8.55 -18.82
C LYS A 147 -10.85 8.52 -18.14
N GLU A 148 -11.80 9.29 -18.65
CA GLU A 148 -13.19 9.28 -18.16
C GLU A 148 -13.82 7.89 -18.21
N THR A 149 -13.50 7.11 -19.25
CA THR A 149 -14.03 5.76 -19.43
C THR A 149 -13.41 4.71 -18.49
N GLY A 150 -12.26 5.01 -17.87
CA GLY A 150 -11.45 4.00 -17.17
C GLY A 150 -10.98 2.86 -18.10
N PRO A 151 -10.59 1.70 -17.55
CA PRO A 151 -10.21 0.54 -18.35
C PRO A 151 -11.44 -0.19 -18.87
N THR A 152 -11.30 -0.86 -20.01
CA THR A 152 -12.34 -1.79 -20.47
C THR A 152 -12.39 -3.03 -19.57
N ARG A 153 -13.51 -3.75 -19.61
CA ARG A 153 -13.66 -5.01 -18.87
C ARG A 153 -12.58 -6.03 -19.23
N GLN A 154 -12.16 -6.07 -20.49
CA GLN A 154 -11.09 -6.97 -20.93
C GLN A 154 -9.73 -6.55 -20.36
N GLN A 155 -9.41 -5.25 -20.39
CA GLN A 155 -8.17 -4.72 -19.81
C GLN A 155 -8.10 -4.99 -18.30
N ALA A 156 -9.22 -4.85 -17.58
CA ALA A 156 -9.29 -5.20 -16.16
C ALA A 156 -9.12 -6.70 -15.91
N LYS A 157 -9.61 -7.58 -16.80
CA LYS A 157 -9.40 -9.03 -16.67
C LYS A 157 -7.96 -9.47 -16.94
N GLU A 158 -7.25 -8.75 -17.78
CA GLU A 158 -5.85 -9.04 -18.15
C GLU A 158 -4.84 -8.40 -17.18
N ALA A 159 -5.29 -7.46 -16.35
CA ALA A 159 -4.46 -6.82 -15.33
C ALA A 159 -4.47 -7.63 -14.02
N SER A 160 -3.37 -7.52 -13.28
CA SER A 160 -3.19 -8.18 -11.98
C SER A 160 -2.25 -7.37 -11.10
N PHE A 161 -2.25 -7.67 -9.80
CA PHE A 161 -1.21 -7.18 -8.90
C PHE A 161 -0.57 -8.32 -8.13
N THR A 162 0.66 -8.05 -7.69
CA THR A 162 1.38 -8.85 -6.72
C THR A 162 2.01 -7.92 -5.68
N TYR A 163 1.66 -8.07 -4.42
CA TYR A 163 2.40 -7.49 -3.30
C TYR A 163 3.44 -8.48 -2.80
N TRP A 164 4.69 -8.02 -2.77
CA TRP A 164 5.83 -8.73 -2.19
C TRP A 164 6.18 -8.13 -0.83
N VAL A 165 6.16 -8.94 0.22
CA VAL A 165 6.42 -8.52 1.60
C VAL A 165 7.71 -9.19 2.09
N PHE A 166 8.78 -8.41 2.20
CA PHE A 166 10.08 -8.85 2.70
C PHE A 166 10.21 -8.53 4.19
N GLY A 167 10.14 -9.57 5.03
CA GLY A 167 10.29 -9.50 6.47
C GLY A 167 11.64 -10.03 6.94
N LYS A 168 12.34 -9.29 7.81
CA LYS A 168 13.52 -9.76 8.56
C LYS A 168 13.16 -9.78 10.06
N GLY A 169 13.46 -10.86 10.76
CA GLY A 169 13.13 -11.08 12.16
C GLY A 169 14.03 -12.14 12.83
N TRP A 170 13.62 -12.64 14.00
CA TRP A 170 14.36 -13.63 14.79
C TRP A 170 13.61 -14.96 14.82
N THR A 171 14.34 -16.05 15.10
CA THR A 171 13.80 -17.40 15.23
C THR A 171 13.22 -17.69 16.62
N GLU A 172 13.76 -17.05 17.66
CA GLU A 172 13.38 -17.30 19.05
C GLU A 172 12.24 -16.38 19.50
N GLU A 173 11.24 -16.96 20.17
CA GLU A 173 10.19 -16.21 20.86
C GLU A 173 10.80 -15.38 21.99
N GLY A 174 10.57 -14.06 21.98
CA GLY A 174 11.15 -13.14 22.97
C GLY A 174 12.57 -12.66 22.66
N ALA A 175 13.21 -13.10 21.56
CA ALA A 175 14.37 -12.42 20.99
C ALA A 175 13.93 -11.07 20.41
N ASN A 176 13.81 -10.12 21.32
CA ASN A 176 13.15 -8.86 21.08
C ASN A 176 14.12 -7.79 20.59
N ALA A 177 13.55 -6.74 20.01
CA ALA A 177 14.16 -5.44 19.76
C ALA A 177 15.09 -4.87 20.86
N ALA A 178 15.02 -5.40 22.09
CA ALA A 178 15.86 -5.10 23.25
C ALA A 178 17.19 -5.86 23.26
N THR A 179 17.27 -7.08 22.69
CA THR A 179 18.54 -7.80 22.52
C THR A 179 19.32 -7.16 21.36
N ALA A 180 20.59 -6.86 21.59
CA ALA A 180 21.47 -6.20 20.63
C ALA A 180 21.84 -7.06 19.39
N THR A 181 21.13 -8.17 19.16
CA THR A 181 21.45 -9.15 18.13
C THR A 181 20.72 -8.85 16.81
N PRO A 182 21.43 -8.83 15.67
CA PRO A 182 20.81 -8.65 14.37
C PRO A 182 19.76 -9.73 14.04
N PRO A 183 18.73 -9.42 13.23
CA PRO A 183 17.75 -10.40 12.75
C PRO A 183 18.41 -11.57 12.02
N THR A 184 18.02 -12.80 12.34
CA THR A 184 18.61 -14.04 11.81
C THR A 184 17.77 -14.72 10.73
N LYS A 185 16.48 -14.37 10.63
CA LYS A 185 15.52 -15.00 9.71
C LYS A 185 14.98 -13.99 8.72
N THR A 186 14.84 -14.42 7.48
CA THR A 186 14.11 -13.66 6.46
C THR A 186 12.94 -14.49 5.94
N VAL A 187 11.79 -13.85 5.77
CA VAL A 187 10.56 -14.43 5.23
C VAL A 187 10.07 -13.52 4.11
N VAL A 188 9.70 -14.13 2.98
CA VAL A 188 9.01 -13.43 1.89
C VAL A 188 7.58 -13.92 1.88
N ALA A 189 6.62 -13.01 2.04
CA ALA A 189 5.22 -13.29 1.81
C ALA A 189 4.77 -12.62 0.51
N ARG A 190 3.81 -13.24 -0.16
CA ARG A 190 3.28 -12.80 -1.43
C ARG A 190 1.76 -12.75 -1.37
N CYS A 191 1.19 -11.64 -1.85
CA CYS A 191 -0.24 -11.50 -2.07
C CYS A 191 -0.49 -11.25 -3.56
N ASP A 192 -1.25 -12.13 -4.21
CA ASP A 192 -1.64 -11.97 -5.60
C ASP A 192 -3.13 -11.66 -5.69
N GLY A 193 -3.50 -10.88 -6.69
CA GLY A 193 -4.89 -10.64 -7.01
C GLY A 193 -5.11 -10.20 -8.46
N PRO A 194 -6.39 -10.09 -8.86
CA PRO A 194 -6.76 -9.55 -10.17
C PRO A 194 -6.43 -8.05 -10.23
N ASP A 195 -6.90 -7.36 -11.26
CA ASP A 195 -6.77 -5.91 -11.38
C ASP A 195 -6.91 -5.14 -10.05
N ALA A 196 -5.88 -4.34 -9.73
CA ALA A 196 -5.77 -3.61 -8.47
C ALA A 196 -6.80 -2.47 -8.33
N GLY A 197 -7.25 -1.88 -9.45
CA GLY A 197 -8.08 -0.68 -9.42
C GLY A 197 -9.54 -0.96 -9.13
N TYR A 198 -10.10 -2.00 -9.75
CA TYR A 198 -11.53 -2.19 -9.88
C TYR A 198 -11.97 -3.57 -9.42
N ILE A 199 -11.41 -4.66 -9.98
CA ILE A 199 -11.87 -6.02 -9.64
C ILE A 199 -11.48 -6.35 -8.20
N ALA A 200 -10.21 -6.18 -7.85
CA ALA A 200 -9.74 -6.47 -6.50
C ALA A 200 -10.35 -5.52 -5.47
N THR A 201 -10.41 -4.22 -5.78
CA THR A 201 -11.02 -3.22 -4.88
C THR A 201 -12.48 -3.55 -4.59
N ALA A 202 -13.29 -3.91 -5.60
CA ALA A 202 -14.67 -4.35 -5.39
C ALA A 202 -14.73 -5.61 -4.53
N GLY A 203 -13.87 -6.59 -4.78
CA GLY A 203 -13.75 -7.80 -3.95
C GLY A 203 -13.39 -7.49 -2.50
N CYS A 204 -12.47 -6.57 -2.25
CA CYS A 204 -12.10 -6.10 -0.91
C CYS A 204 -13.27 -5.45 -0.18
N VAL A 205 -14.04 -4.59 -0.85
CA VAL A 205 -15.22 -3.92 -0.27
C VAL A 205 -16.30 -4.94 0.09
N LEU A 206 -16.62 -5.86 -0.82
CA LEU A 206 -17.60 -6.93 -0.57
C LEU A 206 -17.16 -7.84 0.57
N SER A 207 -15.89 -8.28 0.56
CA SER A 207 -15.31 -9.10 1.62
C SER A 207 -15.37 -8.41 2.97
N SER A 208 -15.11 -7.10 3.01
CA SER A 208 -15.18 -6.29 4.23
C SER A 208 -16.62 -6.16 4.74
N ALA A 209 -17.58 -5.87 3.86
CA ALA A 209 -18.99 -5.75 4.23
C ALA A 209 -19.55 -7.08 4.77
N LEU A 210 -19.26 -8.20 4.11
CA LEU A 210 -19.63 -9.53 4.57
C LEU A 210 -18.94 -9.90 5.89
N THR A 211 -17.69 -9.48 6.08
CA THR A 211 -16.99 -9.68 7.35
C THR A 211 -17.66 -8.92 8.49
N ILE A 212 -18.08 -7.68 8.25
CA ILE A 212 -18.80 -6.89 9.25
C ILE A 212 -20.13 -7.54 9.62
N LEU A 213 -20.85 -8.06 8.63
CA LEU A 213 -22.18 -8.64 8.83
C LEU A 213 -22.14 -10.04 9.46
N LEU A 214 -21.22 -10.90 9.03
CA LEU A 214 -21.25 -12.33 9.34
C LEU A 214 -20.30 -12.72 10.49
N ASP A 215 -19.29 -11.90 10.76
CA ASP A 215 -18.32 -12.13 11.85
C ASP A 215 -18.43 -11.02 12.91
N SER A 216 -19.62 -10.45 13.10
CA SER A 216 -19.86 -9.32 14.01
C SER A 216 -19.44 -9.60 15.46
N ASP A 217 -19.52 -10.86 15.88
CA ASP A 217 -19.08 -11.37 17.18
C ASP A 217 -17.55 -11.34 17.38
N LYS A 218 -16.80 -11.24 16.28
CA LYS A 218 -15.32 -11.24 16.26
C LYS A 218 -14.72 -9.86 16.01
N LEU A 219 -15.56 -8.85 15.79
CA LEU A 219 -15.13 -7.46 15.65
C LEU A 219 -14.81 -6.83 17.02
N PRO A 220 -14.03 -5.74 17.07
CA PRO A 220 -13.89 -4.94 18.28
C PRO A 220 -15.26 -4.53 18.84
N HIS A 221 -15.53 -4.87 20.11
CA HIS A 221 -16.82 -4.59 20.76
C HIS A 221 -17.02 -3.11 21.09
N GLU A 222 -15.92 -2.39 21.33
CA GLU A 222 -15.94 -0.96 21.49
C GLU A 222 -16.11 -0.34 20.10
N GLY A 223 -17.30 0.21 19.82
CA GLY A 223 -17.55 0.90 18.56
C GLY A 223 -16.51 2.00 18.29
N GLY A 224 -16.15 2.23 17.02
CA GLY A 224 -15.09 3.18 16.71
C GLY A 224 -14.60 3.12 15.26
N VAL A 225 -13.46 3.76 15.00
CA VAL A 225 -12.83 3.83 13.68
C VAL A 225 -11.53 3.02 13.68
N PHE A 226 -11.60 1.82 13.10
CA PHE A 226 -10.48 0.88 13.05
C PHE A 226 -9.87 0.81 11.65
N THR A 227 -8.60 0.42 11.57
CA THR A 227 -8.07 -0.09 10.30
C THR A 227 -8.59 -1.50 10.07
N THR A 228 -8.63 -1.94 8.81
CA THR A 228 -9.05 -3.30 8.47
C THR A 228 -8.19 -4.36 9.15
N ALA A 229 -6.88 -4.13 9.28
CA ALA A 229 -5.99 -5.06 9.96
C ALA A 229 -6.31 -5.20 11.45
N SER A 230 -6.67 -4.11 12.13
CA SER A 230 -7.07 -4.12 13.54
C SER A 230 -8.47 -4.73 13.74
N ALA A 231 -9.42 -4.41 12.86
CA ALA A 231 -10.80 -4.88 12.98
C ALA A 231 -11.00 -6.35 12.57
N PHE A 232 -10.32 -6.79 11.51
CA PHE A 232 -10.60 -8.07 10.86
C PHE A 232 -9.61 -9.18 11.22
N LYS A 233 -8.65 -8.92 12.11
CA LYS A 233 -7.57 -9.85 12.48
C LYS A 233 -8.06 -11.26 12.83
N ASN A 234 -9.17 -11.35 13.56
CA ASN A 234 -9.72 -12.61 14.07
C ASN A 234 -10.91 -13.11 13.24
N THR A 235 -11.12 -12.57 12.04
CA THR A 235 -12.29 -12.86 11.18
C THR A 235 -11.92 -13.77 10.01
N LYS A 236 -12.92 -14.15 9.21
CA LYS A 236 -12.76 -14.93 7.97
C LYS A 236 -12.45 -14.05 6.75
N ILE A 237 -11.93 -12.84 6.93
CA ILE A 237 -11.65 -11.90 5.83
C ILE A 237 -10.76 -12.52 4.75
N TYR A 238 -9.75 -13.33 5.11
CA TYR A 238 -8.85 -13.96 4.14
C TYR A 238 -9.54 -15.02 3.28
N GLU A 239 -10.49 -15.79 3.84
CA GLU A 239 -11.30 -16.75 3.09
C GLU A 239 -12.16 -16.03 2.04
N ARG A 240 -12.81 -14.92 2.44
CA ARG A 240 -13.65 -14.11 1.54
C ARG A 240 -12.83 -13.42 0.45
N LEU A 241 -11.65 -12.90 0.78
CA LEU A 241 -10.73 -12.32 -0.20
C LEU A 241 -10.29 -13.37 -1.25
N ALA A 242 -10.07 -14.61 -0.83
CA ALA A 242 -9.67 -15.70 -1.72
C ALA A 242 -10.77 -16.04 -2.74
N GLU A 243 -12.06 -15.93 -2.38
CA GLU A 243 -13.19 -16.10 -3.32
C GLU A 243 -13.17 -15.05 -4.44
N HIS A 244 -12.53 -13.90 -4.21
CA HIS A 244 -12.31 -12.84 -5.20
C HIS A 244 -10.93 -12.89 -5.87
N GLY A 245 -10.20 -14.00 -5.70
CA GLY A 245 -8.89 -14.22 -6.30
C GLY A 245 -7.75 -13.50 -5.58
N ILE A 246 -7.98 -12.94 -4.39
CA ILE A 246 -6.95 -12.27 -3.59
C ILE A 246 -6.40 -13.27 -2.58
N THR A 247 -5.18 -13.76 -2.82
CA THR A 247 -4.61 -14.88 -2.06
C THR A 247 -3.25 -14.54 -1.48
N PHE A 248 -2.95 -15.11 -0.31
CA PHE A 248 -1.72 -14.85 0.43
C PHE A 248 -0.96 -16.17 0.62
N ARG A 249 0.37 -16.14 0.46
CA ARG A 249 1.25 -17.28 0.75
C ARG A 249 2.64 -16.84 1.19
N ILE A 250 3.37 -17.75 1.82
CA ILE A 250 4.82 -17.62 1.97
C ILE A 250 5.46 -18.07 0.66
N ASP A 251 6.40 -17.26 0.17
CA ASP A 251 7.13 -17.53 -1.06
C ASP A 251 8.57 -17.93 -0.71
N GLU A 252 8.87 -19.22 -0.79
CA GLU A 252 10.19 -19.77 -0.50
C GLU A 252 11.14 -19.69 -1.71
N SER A 253 10.61 -19.38 -2.89
CA SER A 253 11.39 -19.33 -4.14
C SER A 253 12.20 -18.05 -4.30
N VAL A 254 11.80 -16.98 -3.60
CA VAL A 254 12.50 -15.69 -3.64
C VAL A 254 13.49 -15.61 -2.49
N HIS A 255 14.78 -15.72 -2.82
CA HIS A 255 15.84 -15.53 -1.84
C HIS A 255 16.15 -14.04 -1.66
N PRO A 256 15.97 -13.49 -0.45
CA PRO A 256 16.14 -12.07 -0.19
C PRO A 256 17.62 -11.70 -0.11
N THR A 257 18.20 -11.26 -1.23
CA THR A 257 19.47 -10.53 -1.28
C THR A 257 19.19 -9.03 -1.07
N LEU A 258 18.79 -8.64 0.15
CA LEU A 258 18.46 -7.24 0.51
C LEU A 258 19.45 -6.59 1.44
#